data_AF-A0A7V4UFP8-F1
#
_entry.id   AF-A0A7V4UFP8-F1
#
_cell.length_a   1.000
_cell.length_b   1.000
_cell.length_c   1.000
_cell.angle_alpha   90.00
_cell.angle_beta   90.00
_cell.angle_gamma   90.00
#
_symmetry.space_group_name_H-M   'P 1'
#
loop_
_entity.id
_entity.type
_entity.pdbx_description
1 polymer ?
#
loop_
_entity_poly.entity_id
_entity_poly.type
_entity_poly.pdbx_seq_one_letter_code
_entity_poly.pdbx_strand_id
1 'polypeptide(L)'
;MRAWAGLLLIAALAGCTRAQYRRSADAQTYSILEERQVSPAFSIGRTLLEPAPYSRLADPTSPDFPPKPPDDPAAALFMARPGGMKGAHNWERDGTIDFIEPPGWETVLSPDEKGTVQLDQERAVEVALLNSREYQTELENIYLAALSLTLNRFEFQLQWFLTNGTTYRHFGAGGVASGETDTLESLSQFGFNRNLAAGGQLLADFANTLVYQYEGPDQRRFSSNFLVSLIQPLLRGAWRKVRLEGLTQAERNVLYAVRDFARFRKRFWVNVAVDNGRNSGYLDLLLALQTLRNQQANLRRQEETYRLYNELFLGGRASAVELDQFFQSLQG
;
A
#
# COMPACT_ATOMS: atom_id res chain seq x y z
N MET A 1 24.19 38.30 -1.63
CA MET A 1 22.80 38.19 -2.15
C MET A 1 22.63 37.12 -3.22
N ARG A 2 23.51 36.98 -4.23
CA ARG A 2 23.42 35.93 -5.27
C ARG A 2 23.51 34.48 -4.74
N ALA A 3 24.35 34.22 -3.73
CA ALA A 3 24.49 32.90 -3.13
C ALA A 3 23.23 32.44 -2.37
N TRP A 4 22.48 33.36 -1.78
CA TRP A 4 21.27 33.06 -1.01
C TRP A 4 20.07 32.78 -1.91
N ALA A 5 19.98 33.47 -3.06
CA ALA A 5 18.99 33.18 -4.09
C ALA A 5 19.20 31.78 -4.70
N GLY A 6 20.45 31.37 -4.95
CA GLY A 6 20.78 30.02 -5.41
C GLY A 6 20.40 28.93 -4.39
N LEU A 7 20.65 29.18 -3.10
CA LEU A 7 20.32 28.25 -2.01
C LEU A 7 18.80 28.09 -1.82
N LEU A 8 18.03 29.18 -1.95
CA LEU A 8 16.55 29.14 -1.91
C LEU A 8 15.95 28.41 -3.11
N LEU A 9 16.53 28.56 -4.30
CA LEU A 9 16.06 27.88 -5.52
C LEU A 9 16.36 26.37 -5.48
N ILE A 10 17.52 25.99 -4.93
CA ILE A 10 17.88 24.59 -4.69
C ILE A 10 17.00 23.97 -3.59
N ALA A 11 16.68 24.72 -2.53
CA ALA A 11 15.76 24.26 -1.48
C ALA A 11 14.31 24.08 -2.00
N ALA A 12 13.85 24.94 -2.90
CA ALA A 12 12.53 24.82 -3.53
C ALA A 12 12.43 23.63 -4.48
N LEU A 13 13.51 23.29 -5.19
CA LEU A 13 13.58 22.09 -6.05
C LEU A 13 13.80 20.79 -5.25
N ALA A 14 14.45 20.87 -4.09
CA ALA A 14 14.64 19.73 -3.21
C ALA A 14 13.34 19.23 -2.57
N GLY A 15 12.32 20.10 -2.43
CA GLY A 15 11.05 19.81 -1.74
C GLY A 15 10.01 18.97 -2.53
N CYS A 16 10.25 18.70 -3.82
CA CYS A 16 9.25 18.10 -4.72
C CYS A 16 9.72 16.75 -5.30
N THR A 17 10.29 15.87 -4.47
CA THR A 17 10.65 14.52 -4.93
C THR A 17 9.64 13.49 -4.44
N ARG A 18 9.35 12.48 -5.28
CA ARG A 18 8.47 11.35 -4.93
C ARG A 18 8.91 10.68 -3.61
N ALA A 19 10.22 10.47 -3.46
CA ALA A 19 10.83 9.88 -2.27
C ALA A 19 10.54 10.68 -0.98
N GLN A 20 10.61 12.02 -1.06
CA GLN A 20 10.35 12.87 0.10
C GLN A 20 8.88 12.83 0.51
N TYR A 21 7.96 12.92 -0.45
CA TYR A 21 6.52 12.82 -0.15
C TYR A 21 6.15 11.47 0.46
N ARG A 22 6.70 10.37 -0.08
CA ARG A 22 6.51 9.03 0.48
C ARG A 22 7.00 8.96 1.93
N ARG A 23 8.26 9.31 2.18
CA ARG A 23 8.85 9.29 3.54
C ARG A 23 8.11 10.20 4.52
N SER A 24 7.63 11.36 4.06
CA SER A 24 6.83 12.27 4.89
C SER A 24 5.47 11.68 5.23
N ALA A 25 4.79 11.06 4.26
CA ALA A 25 3.53 10.37 4.46
C ALA A 25 3.70 9.18 5.42
N ASP A 26 4.74 8.38 5.25
CA ASP A 26 5.08 7.25 6.12
C ASP A 26 5.31 7.73 7.57
N ALA A 27 6.14 8.75 7.76
CA ALA A 27 6.43 9.29 9.09
C ALA A 27 5.17 9.80 9.82
N GLN A 28 4.29 10.52 9.12
CA GLN A 28 3.04 11.02 9.69
C GLN A 28 2.08 9.86 10.02
N THR A 29 1.97 8.89 9.13
CA THR A 29 1.07 7.74 9.29
C THR A 29 1.52 6.86 10.45
N TYR A 30 2.81 6.54 10.55
CA TYR A 30 3.35 5.74 11.64
C TYR A 30 3.21 6.43 12.99
N SER A 31 3.44 7.75 13.07
CA SER A 31 3.20 8.53 14.28
C SER A 31 1.73 8.48 14.72
N ILE A 32 0.79 8.63 13.77
CA ILE A 32 -0.65 8.50 14.06
C ILE A 32 -0.98 7.11 14.61
N LEU A 33 -0.47 6.05 13.99
CA LEU A 33 -0.74 4.68 14.44
C LEU A 33 -0.20 4.43 15.85
N GLU A 34 0.99 4.94 16.17
CA GLU A 34 1.58 4.87 17.51
C GLU A 34 0.71 5.58 18.56
N GLU A 35 0.26 6.80 18.28
CA GLU A 35 -0.63 7.55 19.18
C GLU A 35 -1.95 6.82 19.48
N ARG A 36 -2.42 5.95 18.58
CA ARG A 36 -3.71 5.23 18.72
C ARG A 36 -3.57 3.91 19.48
N GLN A 37 -2.36 3.48 19.82
CA GLN A 37 -2.09 2.31 20.66
C GLN A 37 -2.20 2.64 22.16
N VAL A 38 -3.40 3.00 22.62
CA VAL A 38 -3.64 3.50 24.00
C VAL A 38 -3.57 2.40 25.08
N SER A 39 -3.63 1.11 24.70
CA SER A 39 -3.61 -0.01 25.66
C SER A 39 -2.83 -1.19 25.09
N PRO A 40 -2.12 -1.96 25.94
CA PRO A 40 -1.43 -3.20 25.52
C PRO A 40 -2.36 -4.20 24.80
N ALA A 41 -3.65 -4.22 25.15
CA ALA A 41 -4.64 -5.10 24.54
C ALA A 41 -4.87 -4.81 23.03
N PHE A 42 -4.54 -3.60 22.59
CA PHE A 42 -4.65 -3.12 21.20
C PHE A 42 -3.28 -2.83 20.56
N SER A 43 -2.19 -3.38 21.11
CA SER A 43 -0.88 -3.27 20.46
C SER A 43 -0.89 -4.01 19.12
N ILE A 44 -0.36 -3.36 18.09
CA ILE A 44 -0.40 -3.87 16.71
C ILE A 44 0.95 -4.44 16.24
N GLY A 45 1.99 -4.37 17.06
CA GLY A 45 3.31 -4.93 16.73
C GLY A 45 3.98 -4.14 15.61
N ARG A 46 4.33 -4.82 14.50
CA ARG A 46 4.91 -4.19 13.32
C ARG A 46 3.95 -3.12 12.76
N THR A 47 4.47 -1.90 12.58
CA THR A 47 3.78 -0.78 11.93
C THR A 47 4.35 -0.43 10.55
N LEU A 48 5.57 -0.89 10.26
CA LEU A 48 6.25 -0.66 8.98
C LEU A 48 5.48 -1.32 7.83
N LEU A 49 5.06 -0.51 6.86
CA LEU A 49 4.34 -0.92 5.67
C LEU A 49 5.17 -1.87 4.81
N GLU A 50 6.45 -1.55 4.59
CA GLU A 50 7.33 -2.36 3.75
C GLU A 50 7.53 -3.77 4.37
N PRO A 51 7.30 -4.85 3.58
CA PRO A 51 7.59 -6.21 4.01
C PRO A 51 9.06 -6.39 4.40
N ALA A 52 9.33 -7.37 5.27
CA ALA A 52 10.71 -7.72 5.61
C ALA A 52 11.47 -8.15 4.33
N PRO A 53 12.74 -7.77 4.13
CA PRO A 53 13.46 -8.01 2.85
C PRO A 53 13.54 -9.47 2.39
N TYR A 54 13.41 -10.40 3.34
CA TYR A 54 13.46 -11.84 3.13
C TYR A 54 12.06 -12.48 3.01
N SER A 55 11.01 -11.68 3.01
CA SER A 55 9.64 -12.12 2.74
C SER A 55 9.42 -12.36 1.25
N ARG A 56 8.57 -13.32 0.91
CA ARG A 56 7.99 -13.50 -0.42
C ARG A 56 7.31 -12.23 -0.96
N LEU A 57 6.85 -11.35 -0.06
CA LEU A 57 6.17 -10.11 -0.40
C LEU A 57 7.13 -8.91 -0.55
N ALA A 58 8.42 -9.10 -0.30
CA ALA A 58 9.38 -8.02 -0.41
C ALA A 58 9.56 -7.58 -1.87
N ASP A 59 9.65 -6.27 -2.07
CA ASP A 59 10.07 -5.69 -3.34
C ASP A 59 11.51 -5.19 -3.17
N PRO A 60 12.51 -5.85 -3.80
CA PRO A 60 13.91 -5.44 -3.69
C PRO A 60 14.24 -4.24 -4.59
N THR A 61 13.29 -3.80 -5.42
CA THR A 61 13.48 -2.73 -6.40
C THR A 61 13.23 -1.35 -5.78
N SER A 62 13.40 -0.29 -6.57
CA SER A 62 13.21 1.08 -6.06
C SER A 62 11.72 1.39 -5.87
N PRO A 63 11.24 1.73 -4.66
CA PRO A 63 9.82 2.06 -4.44
C PRO A 63 9.39 3.35 -5.15
N ASP A 64 10.35 4.24 -5.45
CA ASP A 64 10.11 5.52 -6.10
C ASP A 64 10.22 5.42 -7.64
N PHE A 65 10.94 4.43 -8.15
CA PHE A 65 11.11 4.18 -9.59
C PHE A 65 11.09 2.67 -9.84
N PRO A 66 9.93 2.01 -9.66
CA PRO A 66 9.85 0.56 -9.80
C PRO A 66 9.97 0.18 -11.29
N PRO A 67 10.71 -0.90 -11.60
CA PRO A 67 10.74 -1.48 -12.94
C PRO A 67 9.37 -2.07 -13.31
N LYS A 68 9.13 -2.26 -14.60
CA LYS A 68 7.90 -2.90 -15.10
C LYS A 68 7.86 -4.37 -14.64
N PRO A 69 6.77 -4.83 -13.98
CA PRO A 69 6.59 -6.23 -13.60
C PRO A 69 6.45 -7.15 -14.82
N PRO A 70 6.65 -8.49 -14.66
CA PRO A 70 6.38 -9.43 -15.72
C PRO A 70 4.90 -9.33 -16.13
N ASP A 71 4.66 -9.16 -17.43
CA ASP A 71 3.34 -8.95 -18.02
C ASP A 71 2.81 -10.26 -18.62
N ASP A 72 1.49 -10.41 -18.72
CA ASP A 72 0.90 -11.54 -19.44
C ASP A 72 1.24 -11.43 -20.93
N PRO A 73 1.76 -12.49 -21.60
CA PRO A 73 2.13 -12.41 -23.01
C PRO A 73 0.99 -11.96 -23.93
N ALA A 74 -0.26 -12.36 -23.64
CA ALA A 74 -1.40 -11.95 -24.45
C ALA A 74 -1.74 -10.47 -24.20
N ALA A 75 -1.79 -10.03 -22.94
CA ALA A 75 -1.98 -8.62 -22.60
C ALA A 75 -0.89 -7.73 -23.21
N ALA A 76 0.37 -8.15 -23.17
CA ALA A 76 1.50 -7.40 -23.72
C ALA A 76 1.32 -7.07 -25.21
N LEU A 77 0.76 -7.98 -26.01
CA LEU A 77 0.46 -7.73 -27.42
C LEU A 77 -0.56 -6.60 -27.61
N PHE A 78 -1.63 -6.58 -26.80
CA PHE A 78 -2.63 -5.52 -26.85
C PHE A 78 -2.11 -4.20 -26.27
N MET A 79 -1.28 -4.26 -25.24
CA MET A 79 -0.70 -3.09 -24.57
C MET A 79 0.46 -2.45 -25.33
N ALA A 80 1.09 -3.18 -26.26
CA ALA A 80 2.09 -2.61 -27.17
C ALA A 80 1.48 -1.50 -28.05
N ARG A 81 0.21 -1.66 -28.45
CA ARG A 81 -0.54 -0.64 -29.20
C ARG A 81 -2.01 -0.55 -28.76
N PRO A 82 -2.29 0.08 -27.61
CA PRO A 82 -3.66 0.24 -27.12
C PRO A 82 -4.48 1.03 -28.14
N GLY A 83 -5.59 0.45 -28.62
CA GLY A 83 -6.43 1.10 -29.64
C GLY A 83 -5.69 1.44 -30.95
N GLY A 84 -4.61 0.73 -31.28
CA GLY A 84 -3.78 0.98 -32.46
C GLY A 84 -2.80 2.16 -32.34
N MET A 85 -2.83 2.89 -31.22
CA MET A 85 -1.89 3.99 -30.94
C MET A 85 -0.59 3.42 -30.39
N LYS A 86 0.56 4.02 -30.73
CA LYS A 86 1.85 3.61 -30.12
C LYS A 86 1.80 3.85 -28.62
N GLY A 87 2.20 2.85 -27.83
CA GLY A 87 2.42 2.98 -26.39
C GLY A 87 3.50 4.02 -26.05
N ALA A 88 3.58 4.39 -24.78
CA ALA A 88 4.55 5.37 -24.29
C ALA A 88 5.99 4.89 -24.53
N HIS A 89 6.86 5.77 -25.04
CA HIS A 89 8.23 5.42 -25.41
C HIS A 89 9.12 5.05 -24.21
N ASN A 90 8.77 5.53 -23.02
CA ASN A 90 9.56 5.40 -21.79
C ASN A 90 9.00 4.36 -20.81
N TRP A 91 8.18 3.40 -21.29
CA TRP A 91 7.55 2.39 -20.44
C TRP A 91 8.56 1.47 -19.74
N GLU A 92 9.74 1.28 -20.34
CA GLU A 92 10.82 0.42 -19.83
C GLU A 92 12.00 1.23 -19.26
N ARG A 93 11.84 2.56 -19.11
CA ARG A 93 12.94 3.45 -18.67
C ARG A 93 13.54 3.02 -17.33
N ASP A 94 12.69 2.59 -16.42
CA ASP A 94 13.07 2.22 -15.05
C ASP A 94 13.40 0.71 -14.92
N GLY A 95 13.50 0.01 -16.06
CA GLY A 95 13.82 -1.42 -16.17
C GLY A 95 12.60 -2.33 -16.26
N THR A 96 12.86 -3.63 -16.44
CA THR A 96 11.86 -4.70 -16.43
C THR A 96 12.33 -5.81 -15.49
N ILE A 97 11.43 -6.41 -14.74
CA ILE A 97 11.70 -7.59 -13.90
C ILE A 97 10.98 -8.82 -14.46
N ASP A 98 11.56 -9.99 -14.23
CA ASP A 98 11.06 -11.30 -14.65
C ASP A 98 10.52 -12.15 -13.49
N PHE A 99 10.55 -11.62 -12.27
CA PHE A 99 10.06 -12.28 -11.07
C PHE A 99 8.88 -11.54 -10.46
N ILE A 100 7.93 -12.29 -9.90
CA ILE A 100 6.85 -11.75 -9.06
C ILE A 100 7.28 -11.75 -7.59
N GLU A 101 8.00 -12.79 -7.19
CA GLU A 101 8.50 -12.99 -5.83
C GLU A 101 10.02 -12.86 -5.84
N PRO A 102 10.61 -12.20 -4.84
CA PRO A 102 12.03 -11.88 -4.85
C PRO A 102 12.87 -13.17 -4.88
N PRO A 103 13.81 -13.32 -5.82
CA PRO A 103 14.64 -14.52 -5.90
C PRO A 103 15.33 -14.82 -4.57
N GLY A 104 15.26 -16.08 -4.12
CA GLY A 104 15.91 -16.53 -2.89
C GLY A 104 15.06 -16.39 -1.61
N TRP A 105 13.82 -15.88 -1.67
CA TRP A 105 12.94 -15.82 -0.49
C TRP A 105 12.68 -17.20 0.15
N GLU A 106 12.66 -18.27 -0.66
CA GLU A 106 12.44 -19.64 -0.19
C GLU A 106 13.58 -20.15 0.71
N THR A 107 14.81 -19.64 0.51
CA THR A 107 15.98 -20.05 1.31
C THR A 107 15.80 -19.70 2.79
N VAL A 108 14.99 -18.69 3.07
CA VAL A 108 14.68 -18.19 4.42
C VAL A 108 13.80 -19.17 5.18
N LEU A 109 13.08 -20.05 4.47
CA LEU A 109 12.32 -21.14 5.06
C LEU A 109 13.25 -22.21 5.66
N SER A 110 14.54 -22.23 5.28
CA SER A 110 15.54 -23.22 5.68
C SER A 110 15.09 -24.66 5.36
N PRO A 111 14.83 -24.99 4.08
CA PRO A 111 14.49 -26.35 3.68
C PRO A 111 15.66 -27.32 3.98
N ASP A 112 15.32 -28.56 4.31
CA ASP A 112 16.31 -29.63 4.45
C ASP A 112 16.89 -30.08 3.10
N GLU A 113 17.85 -31.02 3.12
CA GLU A 113 18.48 -31.57 1.91
C GLU A 113 17.48 -32.18 0.91
N LYS A 114 16.26 -32.51 1.37
CA LYS A 114 15.17 -33.09 0.58
C LYS A 114 14.17 -32.03 0.09
N GLY A 115 14.39 -30.75 0.40
CA GLY A 115 13.49 -29.66 0.05
C GLY A 115 12.27 -29.54 0.98
N THR A 116 12.26 -30.21 2.12
CA THR A 116 11.16 -30.15 3.09
C THR A 116 11.44 -29.14 4.20
N VAL A 117 10.41 -28.40 4.60
CA VAL A 117 10.51 -27.41 5.66
C VAL A 117 9.99 -28.02 6.96
N GLN A 118 10.84 -28.07 7.98
CA GLN A 118 10.42 -28.48 9.32
C GLN A 118 9.66 -27.33 9.98
N LEU A 119 8.40 -27.58 10.32
CA LEU A 119 7.53 -26.60 10.96
C LEU A 119 7.21 -27.08 12.38
N ASP A 120 7.45 -26.22 13.36
CA ASP A 120 6.75 -26.23 14.63
C ASP A 120 5.64 -25.16 14.63
N GLN A 121 4.87 -25.06 15.71
CA GLN A 121 3.75 -24.14 15.80
C GLN A 121 4.22 -22.68 15.71
N GLU A 122 5.32 -22.35 16.39
CA GLU A 122 5.93 -21.03 16.42
C GLU A 122 6.44 -20.61 15.03
N ARG A 123 7.16 -21.51 14.35
CA ARG A 123 7.70 -21.31 13.01
C ARG A 123 6.60 -21.19 11.97
N ALA A 124 5.53 -21.96 12.09
CA ALA A 124 4.36 -21.83 11.21
C ALA A 124 3.75 -20.43 11.31
N VAL A 125 3.60 -19.90 12.52
CA VAL A 125 3.12 -18.53 12.76
C VAL A 125 4.11 -17.49 12.23
N GLU A 126 5.41 -17.67 12.47
CA GLU A 126 6.45 -16.75 11.98
C GLU A 126 6.44 -16.66 10.44
N VAL A 127 6.45 -17.81 9.76
CA VAL A 127 6.38 -17.89 8.29
C VAL A 127 5.11 -17.25 7.77
N ALA A 128 3.97 -17.47 8.44
CA ALA A 128 2.70 -16.86 8.06
C ALA A 128 2.70 -15.33 8.23
N LEU A 129 3.22 -14.80 9.35
CA LEU A 129 3.32 -13.36 9.58
C LEU A 129 4.23 -12.67 8.55
N LEU A 130 5.26 -13.36 8.06
CA LEU A 130 6.18 -12.83 7.06
C LEU A 130 5.62 -12.87 5.64
N ASN A 131 4.89 -13.93 5.28
CA ASN A 131 4.57 -14.24 3.87
C ASN A 131 3.07 -14.18 3.52
N SER A 132 2.17 -14.00 4.50
CA SER A 132 0.72 -13.90 4.26
C SER A 132 0.34 -12.58 3.61
N ARG A 133 -0.32 -12.67 2.45
CA ARG A 133 -0.89 -11.51 1.76
C ARG A 133 -2.05 -10.92 2.55
N GLU A 134 -2.81 -11.75 3.25
CA GLU A 134 -3.93 -11.35 4.09
C GLU A 134 -3.43 -10.48 5.25
N TYR A 135 -2.34 -10.89 5.93
CA TYR A 135 -1.75 -10.09 6.99
C TYR A 135 -1.23 -8.75 6.48
N GLN A 136 -0.52 -8.76 5.36
CA GLN A 136 0.01 -7.55 4.73
C GLN A 136 -1.12 -6.61 4.25
N THR A 137 -2.22 -7.15 3.70
CA THR A 137 -3.40 -6.36 3.27
C THR A 137 -4.06 -5.67 4.47
N GLU A 138 -4.21 -6.37 5.59
CA GLU A 138 -4.79 -5.78 6.80
C GLU A 138 -3.89 -4.70 7.43
N LEU A 139 -2.57 -4.86 7.32
CA LEU A 139 -1.60 -3.83 7.68
C LEU A 139 -1.69 -2.60 6.74
N GLU A 140 -1.83 -2.83 5.43
CA GLU A 140 -2.04 -1.78 4.43
C GLU A 140 -3.35 -1.01 4.68
N ASN A 141 -4.42 -1.71 5.08
CA ASN A 141 -5.71 -1.10 5.39
C ASN A 141 -5.61 -0.11 6.56
N ILE A 142 -4.89 -0.45 7.65
CA ILE A 142 -4.67 0.49 8.75
C ILE A 142 -3.78 1.66 8.35
N TYR A 143 -2.78 1.43 7.49
CA TYR A 143 -1.94 2.49 6.96
C TYR A 143 -2.78 3.47 6.13
N LEU A 144 -3.64 2.98 5.23
CA LEU A 144 -4.53 3.81 4.41
C LEU A 144 -5.56 4.57 5.25
N ALA A 145 -6.06 3.99 6.35
CA ALA A 145 -6.93 4.69 7.28
C ALA A 145 -6.21 5.87 7.94
N ALA A 146 -4.98 5.65 8.43
CA ALA A 146 -4.16 6.71 9.03
C ALA A 146 -3.71 7.76 7.99
N LEU A 147 -3.39 7.36 6.76
CA LEU A 147 -3.10 8.26 5.65
C LEU A 147 -4.32 9.13 5.30
N SER A 148 -5.53 8.57 5.33
CA SER A 148 -6.76 9.35 5.13
C SER A 148 -6.95 10.41 6.22
N LEU A 149 -6.52 10.13 7.46
CA LEU A 149 -6.54 11.11 8.55
C LEU A 149 -5.50 12.22 8.34
N THR A 150 -4.34 11.96 7.76
CA THR A 150 -3.37 13.04 7.46
C THR A 150 -3.98 14.06 6.49
N LEU A 151 -4.74 13.61 5.48
CA LEU A 151 -5.46 14.49 4.55
C LEU A 151 -6.54 15.33 5.27
N ASN A 152 -7.33 14.72 6.15
CA ASN A 152 -8.33 15.45 6.95
C ASN A 152 -7.68 16.50 7.87
N ARG A 153 -6.51 16.20 8.44
CA ARG A 153 -5.74 17.15 9.25
C ARG A 153 -5.16 18.27 8.38
N PHE A 154 -4.66 17.94 7.18
CA PHE A 154 -4.09 18.89 6.22
C PHE A 154 -5.08 19.97 5.79
N GLU A 155 -6.38 19.68 5.78
CA GLU A 155 -7.43 20.67 5.52
C GLU A 155 -7.36 21.88 6.47
N PHE A 156 -6.95 21.69 7.72
CA PHE A 156 -6.88 22.73 8.77
C PHE A 156 -5.46 23.28 8.98
N GLN A 157 -4.48 22.75 8.26
CA GLN A 157 -3.10 23.22 8.29
C GLN A 157 -2.93 24.49 7.45
N LEU A 158 -1.78 25.14 7.63
CA LEU A 158 -1.38 26.29 6.86
C LEU A 158 -0.86 25.81 5.50
N GLN A 159 -1.55 26.17 4.41
CA GLN A 159 -1.18 25.76 3.06
C GLN A 159 -0.49 26.92 2.36
N TRP A 160 0.84 26.83 2.25
CA TRP A 160 1.64 27.80 1.51
C TRP A 160 1.54 27.56 0.01
N PHE A 161 1.51 28.63 -0.75
CA PHE A 161 1.58 28.58 -2.20
C PHE A 161 2.51 29.66 -2.74
N LEU A 162 3.17 29.32 -3.84
CA LEU A 162 3.94 30.24 -4.66
C LEU A 162 3.60 29.92 -6.10
N THR A 163 3.02 30.89 -6.80
CA THR A 163 2.65 30.75 -8.22
C THR A 163 3.31 31.87 -9.02
N ASN A 164 3.70 31.55 -10.24
CA ASN A 164 4.05 32.55 -11.24
C ASN A 164 3.30 32.19 -12.52
N GLY A 165 2.53 33.13 -13.04
CA GLY A 165 1.85 33.03 -14.33
C GLY A 165 2.37 34.13 -15.23
N THR A 166 2.90 33.75 -16.39
CA THR A 166 3.27 34.71 -17.43
C THR A 166 2.37 34.50 -18.63
N THR A 167 1.62 35.54 -18.98
CA THR A 167 0.63 35.52 -20.06
C THR A 167 0.98 36.57 -21.08
N TYR A 168 1.07 36.17 -22.34
CA TYR A 168 1.17 37.09 -23.47
C TYR A 168 -0.20 37.17 -24.14
N ARG A 169 -0.66 38.39 -24.42
CA ARG A 169 -1.92 38.65 -25.12
C ARG A 169 -1.64 39.60 -26.27
N HIS A 170 -1.96 39.14 -27.47
CA HIS A 170 -2.05 39.98 -28.66
C HIS A 170 -3.53 40.35 -28.88
N PHE A 171 -3.79 41.63 -29.10
CA PHE A 171 -5.10 42.14 -29.51
C PHE A 171 -4.91 42.96 -30.78
N GLY A 172 -5.40 42.44 -31.91
CA GLY A 172 -5.17 43.01 -33.23
C GLY A 172 -5.68 42.08 -34.32
N ALA A 173 -5.75 42.59 -35.56
CA ALA A 173 -6.24 41.86 -36.72
C ALA A 173 -5.20 41.80 -37.85
N GLY A 174 -3.92 41.60 -37.50
CA GLY A 174 -2.84 41.22 -38.42
C GLY A 174 -2.70 42.08 -39.67
N GLY A 175 -3.06 43.37 -39.59
CA GLY A 175 -3.18 44.27 -40.72
C GLY A 175 -2.97 45.71 -40.29
N VAL A 176 -2.47 46.54 -41.21
CA VAL A 176 -1.94 47.92 -41.05
C VAL A 176 -2.95 48.95 -40.48
N ALA A 177 -4.07 48.52 -39.90
CA ALA A 177 -5.03 49.36 -39.21
C ALA A 177 -4.58 49.58 -37.75
N SER A 178 -4.29 50.84 -37.42
CA SER A 178 -3.89 51.30 -36.09
C SER A 178 -4.77 50.75 -34.97
N GLY A 179 -4.15 50.13 -33.96
CA GLY A 179 -4.84 49.63 -32.77
C GLY A 179 -4.31 48.31 -32.20
N GLU A 180 -3.27 47.72 -32.81
CA GLU A 180 -2.66 46.50 -32.30
C GLU A 180 -2.03 46.73 -30.91
N THR A 181 -2.22 45.76 -30.02
CA THR A 181 -1.78 45.82 -28.63
C THR A 181 -1.19 44.49 -28.22
N ASP A 182 0.11 44.51 -27.94
CA ASP A 182 0.84 43.35 -27.46
C ASP A 182 1.21 43.53 -26.00
N THR A 183 0.64 42.72 -25.12
CA THR A 183 0.89 42.79 -23.67
C THR A 183 1.49 41.50 -23.14
N LEU A 184 2.54 41.64 -22.34
CA LEU A 184 3.08 40.59 -21.50
C LEU A 184 2.80 40.94 -20.04
N GLU A 185 2.03 40.10 -19.39
CA GLU A 185 1.72 40.21 -17.97
C GLU A 185 2.38 39.04 -17.24
N SER A 186 3.25 39.34 -16.26
CA SER A 186 3.77 38.36 -15.32
C SER A 186 3.20 38.64 -13.94
N LEU A 187 2.49 37.67 -13.39
CA LEU A 187 1.86 37.69 -12.08
C LEU A 187 2.55 36.67 -11.19
N SER A 188 3.22 37.15 -10.14
CA SER A 188 3.82 36.32 -9.10
C SER A 188 3.01 36.45 -7.82
N GLN A 189 2.49 35.34 -7.29
CA GLN A 189 1.73 35.33 -6.04
C GLN A 189 2.42 34.44 -5.02
N PHE A 190 2.52 34.93 -3.81
CA PHE A 190 2.99 34.16 -2.66
C PHE A 190 2.02 34.37 -1.51
N GLY A 191 1.62 33.30 -0.85
CA GLY A 191 0.69 33.43 0.26
C GLY A 191 0.45 32.13 0.97
N PHE A 192 -0.53 32.17 1.87
CA PHE A 192 -1.05 30.98 2.51
C PHE A 192 -2.56 31.05 2.64
N ASN A 193 -3.19 29.89 2.68
CA ASN A 193 -4.55 29.74 3.14
C ASN A 193 -4.61 28.83 4.38
N ARG A 194 -5.65 28.99 5.19
CA ARG A 194 -5.95 28.10 6.32
C ARG A 194 -7.44 28.04 6.60
N ASN A 195 -7.99 26.83 6.65
CA ASN A 195 -9.33 26.63 7.19
C ASN A 195 -9.29 26.63 8.72
N LEU A 196 -10.24 27.33 9.34
CA LEU A 196 -10.38 27.43 10.78
C LEU A 196 -11.37 26.40 11.28
N ALA A 197 -11.12 25.87 12.48
CA ALA A 197 -12.01 24.94 13.16
C ALA A 197 -13.43 25.50 13.36
N ALA A 198 -13.59 26.83 13.42
CA ALA A 198 -14.89 27.49 13.57
C ALA A 198 -15.70 27.61 12.26
N GLY A 199 -15.18 27.10 11.14
CA GLY A 199 -15.81 27.16 9.82
C GLY A 199 -15.30 28.27 8.91
N GLY A 200 -14.54 29.23 9.43
CA GLY A 200 -13.96 30.32 8.65
C GLY A 200 -12.73 29.92 7.83
N GLN A 201 -12.32 30.81 6.94
CA GLN A 201 -11.13 30.69 6.11
C GLN A 201 -10.29 31.96 6.24
N LEU A 202 -8.99 31.80 6.44
CA LEU A 202 -8.01 32.88 6.45
C LEU A 202 -7.14 32.74 5.19
N LEU A 203 -7.06 33.80 4.41
CA LEU A 203 -6.17 33.94 3.27
C LEU A 203 -5.28 35.16 3.49
N ALA A 204 -3.99 35.01 3.33
CA ALA A 204 -3.06 36.13 3.22
C ALA A 204 -2.20 35.90 1.97
N ASP A 205 -2.24 36.84 1.04
CA ASP A 205 -1.47 36.77 -0.18
C ASP A 205 -0.77 38.09 -0.51
N PHE A 206 0.34 37.95 -1.21
CA PHE A 206 1.14 39.01 -1.76
C PHE A 206 1.29 38.75 -3.25
N ALA A 207 0.76 39.65 -4.05
CA ALA A 207 0.75 39.56 -5.51
C ALA A 207 1.60 40.68 -6.11
N ASN A 208 2.47 40.34 -7.05
CA ASN A 208 3.22 41.29 -7.86
C ASN A 208 2.85 41.10 -9.31
N THR A 209 2.35 42.15 -9.95
CA THR A 209 2.01 42.17 -11.37
C THR A 209 2.99 43.09 -12.09
N LEU A 210 3.66 42.53 -13.09
CA LEU A 210 4.47 43.27 -14.06
C LEU A 210 3.77 43.20 -15.41
N VAL A 211 3.31 44.34 -15.91
CA VAL A 211 2.74 44.48 -17.25
C VAL A 211 3.72 45.24 -18.12
N TYR A 212 4.09 44.64 -19.24
CA TYR A 212 4.92 45.23 -20.28
C TYR A 212 4.16 45.20 -21.60
N GLN A 213 3.93 46.36 -22.20
CA GLN A 213 3.30 46.47 -23.51
C GLN A 213 4.37 46.67 -24.59
N TYR A 214 4.39 45.80 -25.60
CA TYR A 214 5.34 45.83 -26.72
C TYR A 214 4.84 46.70 -27.89
N GLU A 215 3.54 46.64 -28.19
CA GLU A 215 2.90 47.39 -29.28
C GLU A 215 1.66 48.13 -28.78
N GLY A 216 1.38 49.31 -29.34
CA GLY A 216 0.38 50.26 -28.85
C GLY A 216 0.96 51.33 -27.90
N PRO A 217 0.13 52.07 -27.14
CA PRO A 217 0.60 53.09 -26.20
C PRO A 217 1.57 52.51 -25.16
N ASP A 218 2.78 53.08 -25.00
CA ASP A 218 3.77 52.57 -24.05
C ASP A 218 3.19 52.53 -22.64
N GLN A 219 2.96 51.32 -22.14
CA GLN A 219 2.48 51.08 -20.79
C GLN A 219 3.35 50.02 -20.13
N ARG A 220 4.16 50.49 -19.18
CA ARG A 220 4.88 49.64 -18.24
C ARG A 220 4.30 49.87 -16.87
N ARG A 221 3.66 48.84 -16.32
CA ARG A 221 3.05 48.92 -15.00
C ARG A 221 3.66 47.86 -14.10
N PHE A 222 4.15 48.30 -12.95
CA PHE A 222 4.49 47.44 -11.84
C PHE A 222 3.52 47.76 -10.70
N SER A 223 2.85 46.74 -10.18
CA SER A 223 1.98 46.89 -9.02
C SER A 223 2.17 45.73 -8.06
N SER A 224 2.30 46.05 -6.78
CA SER A 224 2.32 45.08 -5.69
C SER A 224 1.06 45.26 -4.86
N ASN A 225 0.40 44.16 -4.52
CA ASN A 225 -0.77 44.14 -3.67
C ASN A 225 -0.54 43.15 -2.52
N PHE A 226 -1.01 43.49 -1.34
CA PHE A 226 -1.06 42.61 -0.17
C PHE A 226 -2.50 42.55 0.31
N LEU A 227 -3.09 41.36 0.30
CA LEU A 227 -4.46 41.16 0.72
C LEU A 227 -4.52 40.15 1.87
N VAL A 228 -5.27 40.51 2.89
CA VAL A 228 -5.64 39.61 3.99
C VAL A 228 -7.16 39.55 4.02
N SER A 229 -7.69 38.35 3.82
CA SER A 229 -9.12 38.08 3.81
C SER A 229 -9.45 37.05 4.89
N LEU A 230 -10.42 37.40 5.74
CA LEU A 230 -10.99 36.50 6.72
C LEU A 230 -12.48 36.36 6.43
N ILE A 231 -12.89 35.16 6.02
CA ILE A 231 -14.30 34.83 5.75
C ILE A 231 -14.78 33.94 6.88
N GLN A 232 -15.84 34.37 7.60
CA GLN A 232 -16.45 33.57 8.66
C GLN A 232 -17.96 33.45 8.41
N PRO A 233 -18.49 32.25 8.10
CA PRO A 233 -19.92 32.04 8.04
C PRO A 233 -20.53 32.17 9.44
N LEU A 234 -21.72 32.75 9.53
CA LEU A 234 -22.44 32.94 10.79
C LEU A 234 -23.51 31.87 11.06
N LEU A 235 -24.00 31.21 10.01
CA LEU A 235 -25.12 30.25 10.10
C LEU A 235 -24.72 28.86 9.56
N ARG A 236 -24.86 28.61 8.25
CA ARG A 236 -24.52 27.33 7.64
C ARG A 236 -23.02 27.17 7.51
N GLY A 237 -22.48 26.03 7.94
CA GLY A 237 -21.04 25.76 7.93
C GLY A 237 -20.25 26.48 9.03
N ALA A 238 -20.94 27.25 9.88
CA ALA A 238 -20.38 27.82 11.09
C ALA A 238 -20.27 26.76 12.20
N TRP A 239 -19.53 27.10 13.25
CA TRP A 239 -19.39 26.33 14.50
C TRP A 239 -18.47 25.12 14.42
N ARG A 240 -17.66 24.95 15.48
CA ARG A 240 -16.72 23.84 15.61
C ARG A 240 -17.39 22.47 15.51
N LYS A 241 -18.59 22.32 16.07
CA LYS A 241 -19.31 21.03 16.07
C LYS A 241 -19.64 20.51 14.68
N VAL A 242 -19.93 21.39 13.73
CA VAL A 242 -20.26 21.01 12.34
C VAL A 242 -18.97 20.88 11.54
N ARG A 243 -18.08 21.88 11.64
CA ARG A 243 -16.86 21.91 10.82
C ARG A 243 -15.87 20.80 11.17
N LEU A 244 -15.73 20.46 12.45
CA LEU A 244 -14.82 19.40 12.90
C LEU A 244 -15.45 18.00 12.86
N GLU A 245 -16.70 17.86 12.40
CA GLU A 245 -17.37 16.56 12.37
C GLU A 245 -16.61 15.57 11.50
N GLY A 246 -16.22 15.97 10.28
CA GLY A 246 -15.43 15.13 9.37
C GLY A 246 -14.10 14.70 9.98
N LEU A 247 -13.34 15.63 10.58
CA LEU A 247 -12.09 15.30 11.28
C LEU A 247 -12.35 14.36 12.47
N THR A 248 -13.41 14.59 13.24
CA THR A 248 -13.77 13.75 14.39
C THR A 248 -14.12 12.33 13.94
N GLN A 249 -14.84 12.18 12.84
CA GLN A 249 -15.14 10.87 12.25
C GLN A 249 -13.86 10.19 11.75
N ALA A 250 -12.99 10.91 11.04
CA ALA A 250 -11.70 10.37 10.58
C ALA A 250 -10.82 9.90 11.74
N GLU A 251 -10.72 10.68 12.82
CA GLU A 251 -10.00 10.32 14.05
C GLU A 251 -10.54 9.03 14.68
N ARG A 252 -11.87 8.87 14.71
CA ARG A 252 -12.52 7.65 15.20
C ARG A 252 -12.30 6.46 14.27
N ASN A 253 -12.33 6.67 12.96
CA ASN A 253 -12.12 5.61 11.97
C ASN A 253 -10.74 4.98 12.13
N VAL A 254 -9.68 5.79 12.33
CA VAL A 254 -8.33 5.26 12.58
C VAL A 254 -8.28 4.49 13.90
N LEU A 255 -8.90 5.01 14.96
CA LEU A 255 -8.97 4.30 16.25
C LEU A 255 -9.65 2.94 16.11
N TYR A 256 -10.75 2.85 15.37
CA TYR A 256 -11.45 1.59 15.12
C TYR A 256 -10.63 0.65 14.24
N ALA A 257 -9.99 1.17 13.18
CA ALA A 257 -9.10 0.39 12.32
C ALA A 257 -7.94 -0.27 13.11
N VAL A 258 -7.30 0.47 14.03
CA VAL A 258 -6.25 -0.08 14.91
C VAL A 258 -6.79 -1.20 15.80
N ARG A 259 -8.00 -1.03 16.36
CA ARG A 259 -8.65 -2.05 17.19
C ARG A 259 -9.06 -3.27 16.38
N ASP A 260 -9.53 -3.08 15.16
CA ASP A 260 -9.87 -4.15 14.22
C ASP A 260 -8.65 -4.95 13.83
N PHE A 261 -7.54 -4.28 13.53
CA PHE A 261 -6.27 -4.94 13.24
C PHE A 261 -5.73 -5.70 14.45
N ALA A 262 -5.79 -5.13 15.66
CA ALA A 262 -5.41 -5.87 16.86
C ALA A 262 -6.25 -7.14 17.10
N ARG A 263 -7.55 -7.09 16.77
CA ARG A 263 -8.43 -8.28 16.79
C ARG A 263 -8.10 -9.25 15.66
N PHE A 264 -7.81 -8.74 14.47
CA PHE A 264 -7.36 -9.55 13.32
C PHE A 264 -6.09 -10.32 13.68
N ARG A 265 -5.06 -9.68 14.25
CA ARG A 265 -3.82 -10.36 14.67
C ARG A 265 -4.07 -11.56 15.59
N LYS A 266 -4.98 -11.41 16.57
CA LYS A 266 -5.36 -12.50 17.48
C LYS A 266 -6.04 -13.65 16.72
N ARG A 267 -6.98 -13.33 15.83
CA ARG A 267 -7.67 -14.32 14.99
C ARG A 267 -6.71 -14.99 14.02
N PHE A 268 -5.83 -14.23 13.37
CA PHE A 268 -4.82 -14.73 12.46
C PHE A 268 -3.90 -15.74 13.14
N TRP A 269 -3.43 -15.43 14.35
CA TRP A 269 -2.64 -16.38 15.14
C TRP A 269 -3.39 -17.67 15.40
N VAL A 270 -4.65 -17.60 15.88
CA VAL A 270 -5.49 -18.78 16.11
C VAL A 270 -5.70 -19.57 14.81
N ASN A 271 -5.92 -18.88 13.70
CA ASN A 271 -6.15 -19.51 12.39
C ASN A 271 -4.92 -20.29 11.91
N VAL A 272 -3.73 -19.72 12.02
CA VAL A 272 -2.49 -20.38 11.60
C VAL A 272 -2.11 -21.52 12.55
N ALA A 273 -2.23 -21.28 13.85
CA ALA A 273 -1.83 -22.26 14.86
C ALA A 273 -2.81 -23.44 14.99
N VAL A 274 -4.11 -23.18 14.91
CA VAL A 274 -5.15 -24.12 15.34
C VAL A 274 -6.13 -24.53 14.24
N ASP A 275 -6.68 -23.56 13.48
CA ASP A 275 -8.08 -23.61 13.00
C ASP A 275 -8.50 -24.81 12.13
N ASN A 276 -9.77 -25.18 12.34
CA ASN A 276 -10.45 -26.44 12.05
C ASN A 276 -11.86 -26.16 11.50
N GLY A 277 -11.93 -25.53 10.33
CA GLY A 277 -13.20 -25.21 9.66
C GLY A 277 -13.13 -24.85 8.16
N ARG A 278 -12.11 -24.10 7.71
CA ARG A 278 -11.97 -23.75 6.26
C ARG A 278 -10.55 -23.86 5.70
N ASN A 279 -9.53 -23.59 6.52
CA ASN A 279 -8.12 -23.78 6.19
C ASN A 279 -7.49 -24.64 7.29
N SER A 280 -6.65 -25.61 6.94
CA SER A 280 -5.97 -26.48 7.90
C SER A 280 -4.86 -25.71 8.63
N GLY A 281 -5.06 -25.41 9.91
CA GLY A 281 -4.02 -24.90 10.80
C GLY A 281 -2.92 -25.93 11.08
N TYR A 282 -1.87 -25.52 11.81
CA TYR A 282 -0.74 -26.40 12.15
C TYR A 282 -1.19 -27.65 12.94
N LEU A 283 -2.02 -27.49 13.98
CA LEU A 283 -2.49 -28.62 14.79
C LEU A 283 -3.34 -29.61 14.00
N ASP A 284 -4.12 -29.12 13.03
CA ASP A 284 -4.91 -29.97 12.14
C ASP A 284 -4.04 -30.80 11.21
N LEU A 285 -2.96 -30.21 10.68
CA LEU A 285 -1.98 -30.95 9.90
C LEU A 285 -1.32 -32.05 10.73
N LEU A 286 -1.00 -31.77 12.00
CA LEU A 286 -0.44 -32.75 12.92
C LEU A 286 -1.43 -33.90 13.19
N LEU A 287 -2.72 -33.57 13.38
CA LEU A 287 -3.78 -34.57 13.56
C LEU A 287 -3.98 -35.41 12.29
N ALA A 288 -3.98 -34.80 11.11
CA ALA A 288 -4.05 -35.51 9.83
C ALA A 288 -2.88 -36.47 9.64
N LEU A 289 -1.67 -36.04 10.02
CA LEU A 289 -0.47 -36.87 9.99
C LEU A 289 -0.57 -38.05 10.96
N GLN A 290 -1.14 -37.84 12.15
CA GLN A 290 -1.40 -38.92 13.10
C GLN A 290 -2.43 -39.93 12.56
N THR A 291 -3.49 -39.45 11.90
CA THR A 291 -4.48 -40.31 11.23
C THR A 291 -3.84 -41.16 10.14
N LEU A 292 -2.98 -40.56 9.31
CA LEU A 292 -2.22 -41.29 8.28
C LEU A 292 -1.29 -42.35 8.90
N ARG A 293 -0.58 -42.04 9.98
CA ARG A 293 0.25 -43.03 10.69
C ARG A 293 -0.58 -44.20 11.22
N ASN A 294 -1.75 -43.92 11.80
CA ASN A 294 -2.66 -44.94 12.28
C ASN A 294 -3.18 -45.83 11.13
N GLN A 295 -3.52 -45.24 9.99
CA GLN A 295 -3.94 -45.97 8.79
C GLN A 295 -2.81 -46.85 8.22
N GLN A 296 -1.59 -46.32 8.12
CA GLN A 296 -0.42 -47.09 7.66
C GLN A 296 -0.08 -48.26 8.60
N ALA A 297 -0.22 -48.06 9.92
CA ALA A 297 -0.03 -49.14 10.88
C ALA A 297 -1.15 -50.19 10.76
N ASN A 298 -2.39 -49.76 10.49
CA ASN A 298 -3.50 -50.68 10.26
C ASN A 298 -3.31 -51.52 8.99
N LEU A 299 -2.92 -50.87 7.89
CA LEU A 299 -2.64 -51.53 6.61
C LEU A 299 -1.52 -52.57 6.76
N ARG A 300 -0.41 -52.21 7.42
CA ARG A 300 0.69 -53.17 7.69
C ARG A 300 0.23 -54.41 8.46
N ARG A 301 -0.62 -54.23 9.50
CA ARG A 301 -1.19 -55.35 10.24
C ARG A 301 -2.11 -56.22 9.37
N GLN A 302 -2.91 -55.61 8.49
CA GLN A 302 -3.75 -56.34 7.55
C GLN A 302 -2.91 -57.14 6.54
N GLU A 303 -1.83 -56.56 6.00
CA GLU A 303 -0.89 -57.24 5.10
C GLU A 303 -0.19 -58.43 5.76
N GLU A 304 0.28 -58.27 7.00
CA GLU A 304 0.90 -59.34 7.78
C GLU A 304 -0.10 -60.47 8.05
N THR A 305 -1.34 -60.12 8.42
CA THR A 305 -2.42 -61.08 8.65
C THR A 305 -2.74 -61.83 7.36
N TYR A 306 -2.89 -61.12 6.24
CA TYR A 306 -3.14 -61.74 4.93
C TYR A 306 -2.02 -62.69 4.52
N ARG A 307 -0.75 -62.29 4.68
CA ARG A 307 0.41 -63.16 4.41
C ARG A 307 0.37 -64.43 5.25
N LEU A 308 0.10 -64.32 6.55
CA LEU A 308 -0.01 -65.47 7.44
C LEU A 308 -1.11 -66.44 6.99
N TYR A 309 -2.29 -65.93 6.66
CA TYR A 309 -3.41 -66.78 6.21
C TYR A 309 -3.17 -67.39 4.83
N ASN A 310 -2.45 -66.71 3.95
CA ASN A 310 -2.02 -67.27 2.67
C ASN A 310 -1.10 -68.48 2.86
N GLU A 311 -0.12 -68.40 3.77
CA GLU A 311 0.76 -69.53 4.10
C GLU A 311 -0.01 -70.68 4.78
N LEU A 312 -0.95 -70.38 5.68
CA LEU A 312 -1.80 -71.38 6.31
C LEU A 312 -2.71 -72.10 5.30
N PHE A 313 -3.23 -71.37 4.30
CA PHE A 313 -4.03 -71.93 3.22
C PHE A 313 -3.19 -72.89 2.35
N LEU A 314 -1.98 -72.48 1.96
CA LEU A 314 -1.03 -73.34 1.24
C LEU A 314 -0.66 -74.61 2.03
N GLY A 315 -0.56 -74.50 3.36
CA GLY A 315 -0.35 -75.62 4.27
C GLY A 315 -1.59 -76.47 4.58
N GLY A 316 -2.75 -76.17 3.98
CA GLY A 316 -4.02 -76.89 4.18
C GLY A 316 -4.66 -76.68 5.56
N ARG A 317 -4.27 -75.63 6.29
CA ARG A 317 -4.72 -75.33 7.66
C ARG A 317 -5.74 -74.19 7.75
N ALA A 318 -6.00 -73.49 6.65
CA ALA A 318 -7.03 -72.44 6.54
C ALA A 318 -7.92 -72.68 5.33
N SER A 319 -9.17 -72.20 5.38
CA SER A 319 -10.13 -72.31 4.29
C SER A 319 -10.00 -71.17 3.28
N ALA A 320 -10.44 -71.40 2.04
CA ALA A 320 -10.46 -70.37 0.99
C ALA A 320 -11.35 -69.17 1.37
N VAL A 321 -12.41 -69.40 2.15
CA VAL A 321 -13.33 -68.34 2.60
C VAL A 321 -12.67 -67.42 3.61
N GLU A 322 -11.88 -67.96 4.55
CA GLU A 322 -11.12 -67.17 5.51
C GLU A 322 -10.07 -66.31 4.81
N LEU A 323 -9.36 -66.86 3.83
CA LEU A 323 -8.39 -66.10 3.03
C LEU A 323 -9.08 -64.93 2.28
N ASP A 324 -10.24 -65.17 1.69
CA ASP A 324 -10.99 -64.16 0.95
C ASP A 324 -11.53 -63.05 1.86
N GLN A 325 -11.94 -63.37 3.09
CA GLN A 325 -12.33 -62.36 4.09
C GLN A 325 -11.17 -61.40 4.44
N PHE A 326 -9.97 -61.94 4.64
CA PHE A 326 -8.80 -61.10 4.91
C PHE A 326 -8.37 -60.30 3.69
N PHE A 327 -8.49 -60.87 2.49
CA PHE A 327 -8.24 -60.16 1.24
C PHE A 327 -9.20 -58.98 1.04
N GLN A 328 -10.49 -59.18 1.26
CA GLN A 328 -11.49 -58.11 1.21
C GLN A 328 -11.21 -57.02 2.25
N SER A 329 -10.74 -57.38 3.45
CA SER A 329 -10.38 -56.42 4.50
C SER A 329 -9.16 -55.56 4.17
N LEU A 330 -8.32 -56.01 3.23
CA LEU A 330 -7.12 -55.31 2.75
C LEU A 330 -7.44 -54.38 1.57
N GLN A 331 -8.49 -54.68 0.81
CA GLN A 331 -8.96 -53.86 -0.31
C GLN A 331 -9.86 -52.68 0.10
N GLY A 332 -10.50 -52.75 1.28
CA GLY A 332 -11.41 -51.72 1.80
C GLY A 332 -10.71 -50.68 2.66
#